data_AF-A0A2N5A8V8-F1
#
_entry.id   AF-A0A2N5A8V8-F1
#
_cell.length_a   1.000
_cell.length_b   1.000
_cell.length_c   1.000
_cell.angle_alpha   90.00
_cell.angle_beta   90.00
_cell.angle_gamma   90.00
#
_symmetry.space_group_name_H-M   'P 1'
#
loop_
_entity.id
_entity.type
_entity.pdbx_description
1 polymer ?
#
loop_
_entity_poly.entity_id
_entity_poly.type
_entity_poly.pdbx_seq_one_letter_code
_entity_poly.pdbx_strand_id
1 'polypeptide(L)'
;APLRWQLRTDQQTEVDFAIASAPRFSADSATALMSFALAGCGIALLPAWLVAEKVAQRELVPLLSEYHFPQQGVYALYPDAQHMPTRVRAFIDFLREKVG
;
A
#
# COMPACT_ATOMS: atom_id res chain seq x y z
N ALA A 1 6.05 9.86 -8.22
CA ALA A 1 4.98 9.70 -7.21
C ALA A 1 4.27 11.04 -7.01
N PRO A 2 2.95 11.10 -6.78
CA PRO A 2 2.31 12.38 -6.48
C PRO A 2 2.93 12.95 -5.19
N LEU A 3 3.22 14.25 -5.15
CA LEU A 3 3.75 14.92 -3.95
C LEU A 3 2.62 15.38 -3.01
N ARG A 4 1.37 15.04 -3.33
CA ARG A 4 0.18 15.46 -2.60
C ARG A 4 -0.79 14.29 -2.46
N TRP A 5 -1.30 14.10 -1.25
CA TRP A 5 -2.25 13.05 -0.90
C TRP A 5 -3.38 13.63 -0.05
N GLN A 6 -4.57 13.04 -0.16
CA GLN A 6 -5.66 13.24 0.78
C GLN A 6 -5.61 12.12 1.81
N LEU A 7 -5.48 12.48 3.08
CA LEU A 7 -5.43 11.56 4.21
C LEU A 7 -6.66 11.78 5.09
N ARG A 8 -7.00 10.77 5.89
CA ARG A 8 -8.05 10.89 6.92
C ARG A 8 -7.44 10.64 8.28
N THR A 9 -7.73 11.49 9.26
CA THR A 9 -7.28 11.24 10.64
C THR A 9 -8.20 10.25 11.35
N ASP A 10 -7.79 9.77 12.53
CA ASP A 10 -8.66 8.99 13.43
C ASP A 10 -10.00 9.69 13.73
N GLN A 11 -10.02 11.02 13.71
CA GLN A 11 -11.22 11.84 13.91
C GLN A 11 -12.08 12.00 12.65
N GLN A 12 -11.78 11.23 11.59
CA GLN A 12 -12.43 11.29 10.27
C GLN A 12 -12.27 12.64 9.54
N THR A 13 -11.34 13.48 9.97
CA THR A 13 -11.03 14.76 9.32
C THR A 13 -10.16 14.51 8.09
N GLU A 14 -10.55 15.08 6.96
CA GLU A 14 -9.74 15.04 5.73
C GLU A 14 -8.60 16.06 5.80
N VAL A 15 -7.40 15.62 5.46
CA VAL A 15 -6.17 16.42 5.51
C VAL A 15 -5.45 16.31 4.18
N ASP A 16 -5.21 17.46 3.56
CA ASP A 16 -4.31 17.57 2.42
C ASP A 16 -2.86 17.51 2.90
N PHE A 17 -2.16 16.43 2.56
CA PHE A 17 -0.76 16.23 2.88
C PHE A 17 0.10 16.49 1.64
N ALA A 18 0.98 17.49 1.70
CA ALA A 18 1.90 17.82 0.61
C ALA A 18 3.36 17.71 1.08
N ILE A 19 4.18 17.00 0.30
CA ILE A 19 5.63 16.99 0.50
C ILE A 19 6.20 18.26 -0.13
N ALA A 20 6.71 19.15 0.72
CA ALA A 20 7.19 20.47 0.32
C ALA A 20 8.52 20.44 -0.48
N SER A 21 9.32 19.38 -0.35
CA SER A 21 10.66 19.27 -0.94
C SER A 21 10.79 18.09 -1.90
N ALA A 22 11.64 18.22 -2.91
CA ALA A 22 11.96 17.10 -3.79
C ALA A 22 12.50 15.90 -2.98
N PRO A 23 12.11 14.66 -3.32
CA PRO A 23 12.62 13.49 -2.64
C PRO A 23 14.12 13.29 -2.96
N ARG A 24 14.89 12.83 -1.97
CA ARG A 24 16.32 12.50 -2.17
C ARG A 24 16.53 11.27 -3.05
N PHE A 25 15.59 10.33 -2.99
CA PHE A 25 15.57 9.09 -3.76
C PHE A 25 14.16 8.88 -4.32
N SER A 26 14.08 8.38 -5.55
CA SER A 26 12.81 8.03 -6.19
C SER A 26 12.95 6.65 -6.84
N ALA A 27 11.96 5.79 -6.62
CA ALA A 27 11.86 4.48 -7.25
C ALA A 27 10.38 4.17 -7.51
N ASP A 28 10.15 3.32 -8.50
CA ASP A 28 8.83 2.77 -8.87
C ASP A 28 8.58 1.39 -8.24
N SER A 29 9.52 0.89 -7.45
CA SER A 29 9.45 -0.39 -6.73
C SER A 29 9.37 -0.18 -5.22
N ALA A 30 8.35 -0.78 -4.59
CA ALA A 30 8.18 -0.73 -3.14
C ALA A 30 9.34 -1.44 -2.40
N THR A 31 9.91 -2.51 -2.95
CA THR A 31 11.04 -3.22 -2.33
C THR A 31 12.31 -2.38 -2.36
N ALA A 32 12.55 -1.62 -3.44
CA ALA A 32 13.67 -0.69 -3.52
C ALA A 32 13.52 0.45 -2.50
N LEU A 33 12.32 1.02 -2.37
CA LEU A 33 12.01 2.04 -1.36
C LEU A 33 12.20 1.52 0.07
N MET A 34 11.80 0.27 0.34
CA MET A 34 12.03 -0.38 1.64
C MET A 34 13.52 -0.52 1.95
N SER A 35 14.34 -0.93 0.99
CA SER A 35 15.80 -1.02 1.16
C SER A 35 16.42 0.34 1.49
N PHE A 36 15.96 1.43 0.88
CA PHE A 36 16.41 2.78 1.24
C PHE A 36 16.01 3.16 2.68
N ALA A 37 14.78 2.83 3.09
CA ALA A 37 14.33 3.10 4.46
C ALA A 37 15.16 2.32 5.50
N LEU A 38 15.40 1.03 5.26
CA LEU A 38 16.24 0.17 6.11
C LEU A 38 17.70 0.66 6.18
N ALA A 39 18.21 1.25 5.10
CA ALA A 39 19.53 1.87 5.06
C ALA A 39 19.58 3.27 5.73
N GLY A 40 18.48 3.73 6.34
CA GLY A 40 18.42 5.03 7.02
C GLY A 40 18.41 6.24 6.06
N CYS A 41 18.05 6.04 4.79
CA CYS A 41 18.04 7.10 3.79
C CYS A 41 16.83 8.04 3.89
N GLY A 42 15.85 7.74 4.74
CA GLY A 42 14.69 8.58 5.01
C GLY A 42 13.43 7.79 5.33
N ILE A 43 12.28 8.38 5.03
CA ILE A 43 10.94 7.85 5.27
C ILE A 43 10.35 7.36 3.94
N ALA A 44 9.62 6.25 3.96
CA ALA A 44 8.92 5.70 2.80
C ALA A 44 7.46 5.34 3.14
N LEU A 45 6.55 5.61 2.22
CA LEU A 45 5.18 5.11 2.27
C LEU A 45 5.15 3.72 1.62
N LEU A 46 4.85 2.69 2.40
CA LEU A 46 4.92 1.29 1.98
C LEU A 46 3.67 0.51 2.42
N PRO A 47 3.23 -0.51 1.66
CA PRO A 47 2.14 -1.37 2.09
C PRO A 47 2.46 -2.09 3.40
N ALA A 48 1.49 -2.14 4.32
CA ALA A 48 1.69 -2.74 5.65
C ALA A 48 2.15 -4.21 5.58
N TRP A 49 1.62 -4.99 4.63
CA TRP A 49 1.99 -6.40 4.44
C TRP A 49 3.47 -6.58 4.05
N LEU A 50 4.07 -5.59 3.38
CA LEU A 50 5.46 -5.66 2.95
C LEU A 50 6.42 -5.42 4.12
N VAL A 51 6.06 -4.51 5.02
CA VAL A 51 6.93 -4.06 6.12
C VAL A 51 6.65 -4.76 7.45
N ALA A 52 5.61 -5.61 7.53
CA ALA A 52 5.15 -6.23 8.78
C ALA A 52 6.28 -6.91 9.58
N GLU A 53 7.10 -7.73 8.91
CA GLU A 53 8.22 -8.41 9.56
C GLU A 53 9.29 -7.43 10.06
N LYS A 54 9.61 -6.41 9.25
CA LYS A 54 10.62 -5.40 9.57
C LYS A 54 10.21 -4.48 10.71
N VAL A 55 8.91 -4.19 10.83
CA VAL A 55 8.35 -3.49 11.98
C VAL A 55 8.39 -4.38 13.22
N ALA A 56 8.03 -5.66 13.11
CA ALA A 56 8.10 -6.61 14.24
C ALA A 56 9.54 -6.78 14.77
N GLN A 57 10.53 -6.77 13.88
CA GLN A 57 11.96 -6.82 14.19
C GLN A 57 12.52 -5.48 14.68
N ARG A 58 11.71 -4.41 14.72
CA ARG A 58 12.12 -3.02 15.05
C ARG A 58 13.21 -2.46 14.14
N GLU A 59 13.35 -3.01 12.93
CA GLU A 59 14.19 -2.45 11.88
C GLU A 59 13.51 -1.24 11.20
N LEU A 60 12.18 -1.21 11.21
CA LEU A 60 11.36 -0.07 10.79
C LEU A 60 10.41 0.35 11.91
N VAL A 61 10.06 1.64 11.94
CA VAL A 61 9.12 2.20 12.91
C VAL A 61 7.97 2.89 12.13
N PRO A 62 6.70 2.57 12.43
CA PRO A 62 5.57 3.27 11.85
C PRO A 62 5.58 4.76 12.24
N LEU A 63 5.29 5.63 11.27
CA LEU A 63 5.17 7.08 11.48
C LEU A 63 3.76 7.52 11.10
N LEU A 64 3.29 8.62 11.70
CA LEU A 64 1.98 9.23 11.40
C LEU A 64 0.83 8.21 11.51
N SER A 65 0.83 7.40 12.57
CA SER A 65 -0.12 6.28 12.73
C SER A 65 -1.58 6.73 12.92
N GLU A 66 -1.79 8.01 13.24
CA GLU A 66 -3.08 8.68 13.33
C GLU A 66 -3.63 9.15 11.96
N TYR A 67 -2.85 8.99 10.89
CA TYR A 67 -3.21 9.37 9.52
C TYR A 67 -3.37 8.14 8.63
N HIS A 68 -4.53 8.04 7.99
CA HIS A 68 -4.92 6.92 7.14
C HIS A 68 -4.96 7.35 5.68
N PHE A 69 -4.24 6.61 4.84
CA PHE A 69 -4.39 6.72 3.39
C PHE A 69 -5.73 6.11 2.96
N PRO A 70 -6.31 6.58 1.83
CA PRO A 70 -7.49 5.95 1.26
C PRO A 70 -7.26 4.45 1.07
N GLN A 71 -8.21 3.63 1.52
CA GLN A 71 -8.11 2.18 1.35
C GLN A 71 -8.03 1.84 -0.13
N GLN A 72 -7.05 1.02 -0.48
CA GLN A 72 -6.87 0.50 -1.82
C GLN A 72 -7.42 -0.92 -1.90
N GLY A 73 -8.38 -1.14 -2.79
CA GLY A 73 -8.94 -2.47 -3.04
C GLY A 73 -8.09 -3.27 -4.03
N VAL A 74 -8.07 -4.59 -3.86
CA VAL A 74 -7.59 -5.54 -4.88
C VAL A 74 -8.81 -6.07 -5.62
N TYR A 75 -8.81 -5.95 -6.95
CA TYR A 75 -9.96 -6.31 -7.79
C TYR A 75 -9.59 -7.39 -8.79
N ALA A 76 -10.44 -8.41 -8.92
CA ALA A 76 -10.35 -9.39 -10.00
C ALA A 76 -11.09 -8.84 -11.23
N LEU A 77 -10.35 -8.57 -12.31
CA LEU A 77 -10.92 -8.11 -13.58
C LEU A 77 -11.01 -9.27 -14.56
N TYR A 78 -12.18 -9.47 -15.14
CA TYR A 78 -12.45 -10.46 -16.18
C TYR A 78 -13.50 -9.91 -17.15
N PRO A 79 -13.48 -10.34 -18.42
CA PRO A 79 -14.48 -9.90 -19.40
C PRO A 79 -15.89 -10.22 -18.92
N ASP A 80 -16.82 -9.30 -19.17
CA ASP A 80 -18.24 -9.57 -19.00
C ASP A 80 -18.68 -10.58 -20.07
N ALA A 81 -18.63 -11.86 -19.70
CA ALA A 81 -19.03 -12.97 -20.55
C ALA A 81 -20.36 -13.50 -20.04
N GLN A 82 -21.32 -13.68 -20.95
CA GLN A 82 -22.65 -14.21 -20.66
C GLN A 82 -22.60 -15.54 -19.88
N HIS A 83 -21.52 -16.32 -20.05
CA HIS A 83 -21.18 -17.46 -19.21
C HIS A 83 -19.72 -17.39 -18.77
N MET A 84 -19.47 -17.15 -17.49
CA MET A 84 -18.12 -17.23 -16.90
C MET A 84 -17.63 -18.69 -16.94
N PRO A 85 -16.46 -19.00 -17.53
CA PRO A 85 -15.91 -20.35 -17.53
C PRO A 85 -15.69 -20.86 -16.10
N THR A 86 -16.06 -22.12 -15.83
CA THR A 86 -15.97 -22.73 -14.48
C THR A 86 -14.57 -22.63 -13.87
N ARG A 87 -13.51 -22.75 -14.68
CA ARG A 87 -12.12 -22.59 -14.23
C ARG A 87 -11.81 -21.19 -13.69
N VAL A 88 -12.40 -20.15 -14.27
CA VAL A 88 -12.21 -18.75 -13.83
C VAL A 88 -12.93 -18.55 -12.50
N ARG A 89 -14.17 -19.04 -12.39
CA ARG A 89 -14.92 -19.03 -11.13
C ARG A 89 -14.15 -19.75 -10.02
N ALA A 90 -13.70 -20.99 -10.27
CA ALA A 90 -12.94 -21.76 -9.30
C ALA A 90 -11.65 -21.05 -8.85
N PHE A 91 -10.96 -20.36 -9.76
CA PHE A 91 -9.79 -19.56 -9.41
C PHE A 91 -10.13 -18.32 -8.58
N ILE A 92 -11.22 -17.61 -8.91
CA ILE A 92 -11.71 -16.48 -8.11
C ILE A 92 -12.10 -16.96 -6.71
N ASP A 93 -12.82 -18.08 -6.59
CA ASP A 93 -13.22 -18.65 -5.30
C ASP A 93 -12.00 -19.04 -4.47
N PHE A 94 -10.98 -19.64 -5.10
CA PHE A 94 -9.70 -19.92 -4.46
C PHE A 94 -9.01 -18.65 -3.95
N LEU A 95 -8.94 -17.59 -4.77
CA LEU A 95 -8.34 -16.31 -4.36
C LEU A 95 -9.10 -15.68 -3.19
N ARG A 96 -10.43 -15.76 -3.19
CA ARG A 96 -11.27 -15.26 -2.08
C ARG A 96 -11.00 -16.01 -0.78
N GLU A 97 -10.73 -17.31 -0.83
CA GLU A 97 -10.43 -18.11 0.36
C GLU A 97 -9.01 -17.86 0.90
N LYS A 98 -8.04 -17.57 0.01
CA LYS A 98 -6.62 -17.43 0.40
C LYS A 98 -6.16 -16.00 0.65
N VAL A 99 -6.84 -15.00 0.08
CA VAL A 99 -6.40 -13.60 0.09
C VAL A 99 -7.45 -12.67 0.71
N GLY A 100 -8.74 -13.05 0.67
CA GLY A 100 -9.84 -12.30 1.29
C GLY A 100 -10.05 -12.69 2.75
#